data_AF-A0A9Q7X8Y1-F1
#
_entry.id   AF-A0A9Q7X8Y1-F1
#
_cell.length_a   1.000
_cell.length_b   1.000
_cell.length_c   1.000
_cell.angle_alpha   90.00
_cell.angle_beta   90.00
_cell.angle_gamma   90.00
#
_symmetry.space_group_name_H-M   'P 1'
#
loop_
_entity.id
_entity.type
_entity.pdbx_description
1 polymer ?
#
loop_
_entity_poly.entity_id
_entity_poly.type
_entity_poly.pdbx_seq_one_letter_code
_entity_poly.pdbx_strand_id
1 'polypeptide(L)'
;MDAQDIVSNIAFTTSGSLVDCVDKKMLVVLRDGKKLIGVLRSYDQFANLVLQDTVERVFVGNRYGDIVRGVFLVRGENVVLMGEIDLDAEDEVPPSIAAPLPPSALPQLLAAKEAEAESKAKSEAKKADILRIARGFCADKSGDGDMY
;
A
#
# COMPACT_ATOMS: atom_id res chain seq x y z
N MET A 1 18.03 -28.01 20.56
CA MET A 1 17.08 -27.75 19.46
C MET A 1 17.91 -27.80 18.21
N ASP A 2 17.76 -28.86 17.42
CA ASP A 2 18.55 -29.06 16.21
C ASP A 2 18.05 -28.14 15.09
N ALA A 3 18.95 -27.69 14.21
CA ALA A 3 18.57 -26.76 13.13
C ALA A 3 17.46 -27.33 12.22
N GLN A 4 17.38 -28.66 12.10
CA GLN A 4 16.32 -29.36 11.36
C GLN A 4 14.94 -29.22 12.02
N ASP A 5 14.87 -29.13 13.35
CA ASP A 5 13.61 -28.92 14.08
C ASP A 5 13.11 -27.47 13.94
N ILE A 6 14.01 -26.51 13.72
CA ILE A 6 13.64 -25.11 13.51
C ILE A 6 13.03 -24.94 12.10
N VAL A 7 13.65 -25.56 11.09
CA VAL A 7 13.20 -25.45 9.69
C VAL A 7 11.89 -26.22 9.47
N SER A 8 11.66 -27.34 10.16
CA SER A 8 10.42 -28.12 10.03
C SER A 8 9.17 -27.40 10.57
N ASN A 9 9.36 -26.44 11.48
CA ASN A 9 8.28 -25.64 12.08
C ASN A 9 8.00 -24.31 11.36
N ILE A 10 8.79 -23.95 10.35
CA ILE A 10 8.58 -22.73 9.55
C ILE A 10 7.82 -23.10 8.27
N ALA A 11 6.56 -22.70 8.21
CA ALA A 11 5.73 -22.93 7.04
C ALA A 11 6.05 -21.89 5.93
N PHE A 12 6.81 -22.30 4.92
CA PHE A 12 7.07 -21.48 3.71
C PHE A 12 5.88 -21.50 2.74
N THR A 13 4.72 -21.04 3.20
CA THR A 13 3.50 -20.92 2.41
C THR A 13 2.89 -19.55 2.63
N THR A 14 2.14 -19.03 1.66
CA THR A 14 1.38 -17.78 1.83
C THR A 14 0.55 -17.80 3.10
N SER A 15 -0.16 -18.92 3.34
CA SER A 15 -0.98 -19.06 4.54
C SER A 15 -0.16 -19.08 5.83
N GLY A 16 1.03 -19.67 5.81
CA GLY A 16 1.97 -19.66 6.93
C GLY A 16 2.51 -18.26 7.23
N SER A 17 2.73 -17.44 6.21
CA SER A 17 3.14 -16.04 6.41
C SER A 17 2.02 -15.14 6.91
N LEU A 18 0.75 -15.45 6.59
CA LEU A 18 -0.41 -14.61 6.95
C LEU A 18 -1.07 -15.00 8.27
N VAL A 19 -0.86 -16.22 8.76
CA VAL A 19 -1.52 -16.71 10.00
C VAL A 19 -1.15 -15.83 11.20
N ASP A 20 0.11 -15.42 11.28
CA ASP A 20 0.64 -14.59 12.37
C ASP A 20 0.23 -13.11 12.24
N CYS A 21 -0.40 -12.73 11.13
CA CYS A 21 -0.90 -11.37 10.89
C CYS A 21 -2.36 -11.19 11.30
N VAL A 22 -3.08 -12.27 11.64
CA VAL A 22 -4.49 -12.20 12.04
C VAL A 22 -4.63 -11.42 13.35
N ASP A 23 -5.68 -10.60 13.42
CA ASP A 23 -6.01 -9.68 14.51
C ASP A 23 -4.96 -8.60 14.79
N LYS A 24 -4.00 -8.42 13.87
CA LYS A 24 -3.02 -7.35 13.92
C LYS A 24 -3.37 -6.20 12.99
N LYS A 25 -2.84 -5.02 13.32
CA LYS A 25 -2.96 -3.82 12.48
C LYS A 25 -1.98 -3.96 11.31
N MET A 26 -2.51 -3.92 10.09
CA MET A 26 -1.76 -4.15 8.87
C MET A 26 -1.81 -2.91 7.97
N LEU A 27 -0.68 -2.59 7.35
CA LEU A 27 -0.60 -1.75 6.16
C LEU A 27 -0.73 -2.66 4.92
N VAL A 28 -1.57 -2.29 3.98
CA VAL A 28 -1.74 -2.96 2.68
C VAL A 28 -1.58 -1.94 1.57
N VAL A 29 -0.66 -2.19 0.64
CA VAL A 29 -0.46 -1.36 -0.56
C VAL A 29 -1.10 -2.06 -1.74
N LEU A 30 -1.99 -1.35 -2.44
CA LEU A 30 -2.69 -1.85 -3.61
C LEU A 30 -2.00 -1.44 -4.90
N ARG A 31 -2.27 -2.17 -5.99
CA ARG A 31 -1.74 -1.87 -7.32
C ARG A 31 -2.07 -0.45 -7.78
N ASP A 32 -3.27 0.05 -7.46
CA ASP A 32 -3.69 1.43 -7.78
C ASP A 32 -3.01 2.52 -6.91
N GLY A 33 -2.01 2.15 -6.11
CA GLY A 33 -1.22 3.05 -5.26
C GLY A 33 -1.90 3.44 -3.94
N LYS A 34 -3.12 2.93 -3.66
CA LYS A 34 -3.79 3.14 -2.37
C LYS A 34 -3.06 2.41 -1.25
N LYS A 35 -3.11 3.03 -0.07
CA LYS A 35 -2.52 2.52 1.17
C LYS A 35 -3.64 2.36 2.17
N LEU A 36 -4.00 1.12 2.47
CA LEU A 36 -5.03 0.78 3.43
C LEU A 36 -4.38 0.40 4.75
N ILE A 37 -4.93 0.87 5.85
CA ILE A 37 -4.53 0.49 7.20
C ILE A 37 -5.78 -0.05 7.90
N GLY A 38 -5.70 -1.24 8.47
CA GLY A 38 -6.84 -1.85 9.16
C GLY A 38 -6.42 -3.10 9.94
N VAL A 39 -7.35 -3.69 10.67
CA VAL A 39 -7.11 -4.94 11.41
C VAL A 39 -7.46 -6.13 10.51
N LEU A 40 -6.49 -7.02 10.27
CA LEU A 40 -6.73 -8.22 9.47
C LEU A 40 -7.59 -9.22 10.24
N ARG A 41 -8.78 -9.54 9.71
CA ARG A 41 -9.71 -10.49 10.36
C ARG A 41 -9.72 -11.86 9.74
N SER A 42 -9.55 -11.94 8.42
CA SER A 42 -9.44 -13.21 7.73
C SER A 42 -8.70 -13.06 6.42
N TYR A 43 -8.18 -14.17 5.94
CA TYR A 43 -7.51 -14.29 4.65
C TYR A 43 -7.76 -15.66 4.03
N ASP A 44 -7.40 -15.83 2.76
CA ASP A 44 -7.33 -17.12 2.09
C ASP A 44 -5.95 -17.37 1.44
N GLN A 45 -5.74 -18.55 0.85
CA GLN A 45 -4.48 -18.91 0.20
C GLN A 45 -4.12 -18.05 -1.03
N PHE A 46 -5.09 -17.29 -1.57
CA PHE A 46 -4.88 -16.35 -2.67
C PHE A 46 -4.59 -14.93 -2.17
N ALA A 47 -4.44 -14.75 -0.86
CA ALA A 47 -4.30 -13.46 -0.19
C ALA A 47 -5.48 -12.51 -0.41
N ASN A 48 -6.70 -13.03 -0.59
CA ASN A 48 -7.90 -12.21 -0.40
C ASN A 48 -8.00 -11.85 1.09
N LEU A 49 -8.17 -10.57 1.43
CA LEU A 49 -8.09 -10.07 2.81
C LEU A 49 -9.42 -9.46 3.25
N VAL A 50 -9.83 -9.74 4.48
CA VAL A 50 -10.89 -8.99 5.16
C VAL A 50 -10.25 -8.11 6.22
N LEU A 51 -10.35 -6.79 6.01
CA LEU A 51 -9.89 -5.78 6.97
C LEU A 51 -11.09 -5.19 7.71
N GLN A 52 -10.93 -4.98 9.01
CA GLN A 52 -11.86 -4.22 9.86
C GLN A 52 -11.25 -2.87 10.23
N ASP A 53 -12.09 -1.87 10.52
CA ASP A 53 -11.70 -0.52 10.94
C ASP A 53 -10.69 0.11 9.96
N THR A 54 -10.91 -0.18 8.69
CA THR A 54 -10.01 0.19 7.61
C THR A 54 -10.07 1.69 7.36
N VAL A 55 -8.91 2.30 7.24
CA VAL A 55 -8.72 3.66 6.72
C VAL A 55 -7.85 3.61 5.48
N GLU A 56 -8.16 4.45 4.50
CA GLU A 56 -7.25 4.72 3.38
C GLU A 56 -6.41 5.95 3.72
N ARG A 57 -5.09 5.75 3.86
CA ARG A 57 -4.14 6.83 4.16
C ARG A 57 -3.57 7.41 2.88
N VAL A 58 -3.79 8.70 2.68
CA VAL A 58 -3.38 9.43 1.48
C VAL A 58 -2.23 10.37 1.83
N PHE A 59 -1.10 10.23 1.15
CA PHE A 59 0.10 11.03 1.36
C PHE A 59 0.29 12.06 0.25
N VAL A 60 0.71 13.27 0.61
CA VAL A 60 1.23 14.32 -0.29
C VAL A 60 2.42 14.98 0.40
N GLY A 61 3.62 14.81 -0.16
CA GLY A 61 4.86 15.21 0.51
C GLY A 61 5.02 14.51 1.88
N ASN A 62 5.31 15.28 2.93
CA ASN A 62 5.42 14.79 4.31
C ASN A 62 4.10 14.89 5.10
N ARG A 63 2.97 15.06 4.43
CA ARG A 63 1.65 15.20 5.05
C ARG A 63 0.76 14.03 4.66
N TYR A 64 -0.14 13.62 5.55
CA TYR A 64 -1.13 12.59 5.23
C TYR A 64 -2.52 12.90 5.80
N GLY A 65 -3.55 12.29 5.20
CA GLY A 65 -4.92 12.29 5.69
C GLY A 65 -5.56 10.92 5.54
N ASP A 66 -6.45 10.58 6.48
CA ASP A 66 -7.11 9.27 6.54
C ASP A 66 -8.58 9.36 6.11
N ILE A 67 -9.00 8.44 5.24
CA ILE A 67 -10.39 8.29 4.79
C ILE A 67 -10.96 7.00 5.40
N VAL A 68 -12.02 7.10 6.19
CA VAL A 68 -12.65 5.92 6.81
C VAL A 68 -13.32 5.05 5.73
N ARG A 69 -13.00 3.76 5.72
CA ARG A 69 -13.57 2.74 4.83
C ARG A 69 -14.38 1.67 5.59
N GLY A 70 -14.08 1.42 6.86
CA GLY A 70 -14.80 0.46 7.69
C GLY A 70 -14.38 -0.99 7.40
N VAL A 71 -15.33 -1.88 7.13
CA VAL A 71 -15.01 -3.26 6.73
C VAL A 71 -14.70 -3.29 5.23
N PHE A 72 -13.54 -3.83 4.86
CA PHE A 72 -13.05 -3.79 3.49
C PHE A 72 -12.58 -5.18 3.04
N LEU A 73 -13.12 -5.66 1.92
CA LEU A 73 -12.70 -6.91 1.28
C LEU A 73 -11.74 -6.57 0.13
N VAL A 74 -10.49 -6.99 0.28
CA VAL A 74 -9.43 -6.79 -0.73
C VAL A 74 -9.25 -8.08 -1.51
N ARG A 75 -9.26 -7.98 -2.84
CA ARG A 75 -8.95 -9.11 -3.72
C ARG A 75 -7.44 -9.26 -3.84
N GLY A 76 -6.94 -10.48 -3.65
CA GLY A 76 -5.53 -10.75 -3.41
C GLY A 76 -4.60 -10.38 -4.55
N GLU A 77 -5.05 -10.46 -5.81
CA GLU A 77 -4.20 -10.01 -6.90
C GLU A 77 -3.89 -8.51 -6.85
N ASN A 78 -4.77 -7.70 -6.25
CA ASN A 78 -4.57 -6.25 -6.17
C ASN A 78 -3.59 -5.87 -5.05
N VAL A 79 -3.17 -6.80 -4.21
CA VAL A 79 -2.20 -6.57 -3.14
C VAL A 79 -0.80 -6.58 -3.74
N VAL A 80 -0.06 -5.48 -3.56
CA VAL A 80 1.36 -5.37 -3.93
C VAL A 80 2.22 -5.86 -2.79
N LEU A 81 1.96 -5.34 -1.58
CA LEU A 81 2.61 -5.76 -0.35
C LEU A 81 1.69 -5.51 0.85
N MET A 82 1.99 -6.19 1.94
CA MET A 82 1.41 -5.90 3.25
C MET A 82 2.43 -6.12 4.35
N GLY A 83 2.24 -5.42 5.47
CA GLY A 83 3.13 -5.52 6.63
C GLY A 83 2.41 -5.13 7.92
N GLU A 84 2.81 -5.78 9.01
CA GLU A 84 2.35 -5.44 10.35
C GLU A 84 2.83 -4.03 10.73
N ILE A 85 1.94 -3.26 11.35
CA ILE A 85 2.28 -1.95 11.89
C ILE A 85 2.62 -2.13 13.36
N ASP A 86 3.86 -1.77 13.70
CA ASP A 86 4.26 -1.55 15.08
C ASP A 86 3.65 -0.24 15.57
N LEU A 87 2.81 -0.35 16.61
CA LEU A 87 2.06 0.78 17.16
C LEU A 87 2.96 1.80 17.85
N ASP A 88 4.00 1.33 18.54
CA ASP A 88 4.94 2.20 19.25
C ASP A 88 5.77 2.99 18.23
N ALA A 89 6.24 2.32 17.18
CA ALA A 89 6.98 2.96 16.10
C ALA A 89 6.11 3.93 15.27
N GLU A 90 4.80 3.69 15.13
CA GLU A 90 3.88 4.59 14.43
C GLU A 90 3.74 5.94 15.17
N ASP A 91 3.71 5.91 16.50
CA ASP A 91 3.60 7.12 17.33
C ASP A 91 4.89 7.95 17.37
N GLU A 92 6.05 7.31 17.16
CA GLU A 92 7.36 7.96 17.16
C GLU A 92 7.77 8.60 15.82
N VAL A 93 6.95 8.47 14.76
CA VAL A 93 7.31 8.98 13.43
C VAL A 93 7.51 10.51 13.45
N PRO A 94 8.70 11.01 13.08
CA PRO A 94 8.97 12.45 13.03
C PRO A 94 8.05 13.19 12.04
N PRO A 95 7.58 14.42 12.37
CA PRO A 95 6.75 15.23 11.46
C PRO A 95 7.44 15.64 10.14
N SER A 96 8.77 15.52 10.07
CA SER A 96 9.53 15.71 8.84
C SER A 96 9.30 14.58 7.83
N ILE A 97 8.95 13.39 8.30
CA ILE A 97 8.69 12.20 7.48
C ILE A 97 7.20 12.10 7.16
N ALA A 98 6.35 12.12 8.20
CA ALA A 98 4.90 12.06 8.03
C ALA A 98 4.20 12.83 9.14
N ALA A 99 3.30 13.74 8.78
CA ALA A 99 2.52 14.52 9.72
C ALA A 99 1.02 14.46 9.34
N PRO A 100 0.12 14.19 10.31
CA PRO A 100 -1.30 14.14 10.06
C PRO A 100 -1.85 15.53 9.72
N LEU A 101 -2.82 15.57 8.82
CA LEU A 101 -3.64 16.76 8.54
C LEU A 101 -4.99 16.67 9.24
N PRO A 102 -5.58 17.82 9.62
CA PRO A 102 -6.92 17.84 10.18
C PRO A 102 -7.94 17.37 9.12
N PRO A 103 -9.07 16.75 9.53
CA PRO A 103 -10.09 16.28 8.60
C PRO A 103 -10.64 17.36 7.64
N SER A 104 -10.65 18.62 8.07
CA SER A 104 -11.06 19.76 7.24
C SER A 104 -10.16 20.02 6.03
N ALA A 105 -8.90 19.60 6.08
CA ALA A 105 -7.92 19.76 4.99
C ALA A 105 -7.90 18.56 4.04
N LEU A 106 -8.63 17.48 4.33
CA LEU A 106 -8.67 16.27 3.52
C LEU A 106 -9.08 16.52 2.05
N PRO A 107 -10.10 17.35 1.74
CA PRO A 107 -10.44 17.66 0.35
C PRO A 107 -9.31 18.35 -0.41
N GLN A 108 -8.56 19.23 0.26
CA GLN A 108 -7.42 19.93 -0.36
C GLN A 108 -6.27 18.96 -0.64
N LEU A 109 -6.02 18.01 0.26
CA LEU A 109 -5.01 16.97 0.06
C LEU A 109 -5.36 16.06 -1.12
N LEU A 110 -6.63 15.67 -1.27
CA LEU A 110 -7.07 14.84 -2.40
C LEU A 110 -6.89 15.58 -3.72
N ALA A 111 -7.29 16.85 -3.79
CA ALA A 111 -7.07 17.69 -4.96
C ALA A 111 -5.57 17.85 -5.30
N ALA A 112 -4.71 18.00 -4.28
CA ALA A 112 -3.27 18.09 -4.47
C ALA A 112 -2.69 16.77 -5.02
N LYS A 113 -3.13 15.62 -4.51
CA LYS A 113 -2.71 14.29 -5.00
C LYS A 113 -3.13 14.08 -6.46
N GLU A 114 -4.36 14.44 -6.82
CA GLU A 114 -4.85 14.34 -8.20
C GLU A 114 -4.02 15.21 -9.15
N ALA A 115 -3.72 16.46 -8.76
CA ALA A 115 -2.87 17.36 -9.54
C ALA A 115 -1.44 16.82 -9.70
N GLU A 116 -0.85 16.24 -8.63
CA GLU A 116 0.47 15.60 -8.69
C GLU A 116 0.45 14.40 -9.64
N ALA A 117 -0.54 13.52 -9.52
CA ALA A 117 -0.70 12.35 -10.39
C ALA A 117 -0.86 12.75 -11.87
N GLU A 118 -1.68 13.76 -12.16
CA GLU A 118 -1.87 14.26 -13.52
C GLU A 118 -0.57 14.85 -14.11
N SER A 119 0.18 15.60 -13.29
CA SER A 119 1.47 16.16 -13.69
C SER A 119 2.53 15.08 -13.94
N LYS A 120 2.57 14.05 -13.07
CA LYS A 120 3.47 12.90 -13.17
C LYS A 120 3.16 12.10 -14.44
N ALA A 121 1.90 11.76 -14.67
CA ALA A 121 1.45 11.05 -15.87
C ALA A 121 1.82 11.80 -17.16
N LYS A 122 1.62 13.12 -17.22
CA LYS A 122 2.03 13.95 -18.37
C LYS A 122 3.55 13.92 -18.58
N SER A 123 4.34 14.00 -17.50
CA SER A 123 5.80 13.98 -17.58
C SER A 123 6.36 12.62 -17.98
N GLU A 124 5.77 11.53 -17.48
CA GLU A 124 6.14 10.15 -17.78
C GLU A 124 5.79 9.79 -19.22
N ALA A 125 4.62 10.20 -19.71
CA ALA A 125 4.24 10.01 -21.11
C ALA A 125 5.23 10.69 -22.07
N LYS A 126 5.63 11.93 -21.78
CA LYS A 126 6.65 12.65 -22.56
C LYS A 126 8.01 11.95 -22.50
N LYS A 127 8.45 11.54 -21.31
CA LYS A 127 9.72 10.83 -21.12
C LYS A 127 9.72 9.50 -21.87
N ALA A 128 8.64 8.73 -21.79
CA ALA A 128 8.48 7.46 -22.47
C ALA A 128 8.58 7.61 -24.00
N ASP A 129 7.92 8.63 -24.57
CA ASP A 129 7.98 8.87 -26.01
C ASP A 129 9.38 9.28 -26.49
N ILE A 130 10.07 10.16 -25.74
CA ILE A 130 11.46 10.53 -26.03
C ILE A 130 12.38 9.31 -26.00
N LEU A 131 12.28 8.47 -24.96
CA LEU A 131 13.11 7.28 -24.82
C LEU A 131 12.82 6.24 -25.91
N ARG A 132 11.56 6.12 -26.31
CA ARG A 132 11.15 5.25 -27.43
C ARG A 132 11.78 5.70 -28.74
N ILE A 133 11.63 6.98 -29.08
CA ILE A 133 12.10 7.51 -30.38
C ILE A 133 13.64 7.57 -30.41
N ALA A 134 14.28 8.10 -29.36
CA ALA A 134 15.70 8.39 -29.39
C ALA A 134 16.60 7.17 -29.07
N ARG A 135 16.07 6.18 -28.34
CA ARG A 135 16.88 5.10 -27.77
C ARG A 135 16.27 3.70 -27.96
N GLY A 136 15.09 3.59 -28.58
CA GLY A 136 14.44 2.31 -28.83
C GLY A 136 13.89 1.61 -27.58
N PHE A 137 13.78 2.30 -26.44
CA PHE A 137 13.17 1.72 -25.24
C PHE A 137 11.67 1.53 -25.44
N CYS A 138 11.16 0.36 -25.05
CA CYS A 138 9.72 0.16 -24.93
C CYS A 138 9.33 0.48 -23.48
N ALA A 139 8.49 1.49 -23.28
CA ALA A 139 7.83 1.65 -22.00
C ALA A 139 6.74 0.58 -21.93
N ASP A 140 6.84 -0.33 -20.95
CA ASP A 140 5.75 -1.24 -20.65
C ASP A 140 4.55 -0.39 -20.25
N LYS A 141 3.52 -0.39 -21.09
CA LYS A 141 2.20 0.13 -20.75
C LYS A 141 1.43 -0.97 -20.02
N SER A 142 2.07 -1.64 -19.05
CA SER A 142 1.36 -2.53 -18.14
C SER A 142 0.19 -1.72 -17.59
N GLY A 143 -1.01 -2.25 -17.81
CA GLY A 143 -2.24 -1.49 -17.97
C GLY A 143 -2.59 -0.59 -16.78
N ASP A 144 -3.60 0.24 -17.04
CA ASP A 144 -4.36 1.03 -16.08
C ASP A 144 -4.55 0.25 -14.76
N GLY A 145 -3.66 0.45 -13.78
CA GLY A 145 -3.63 -0.43 -12.61
C GLY A 145 -2.33 -0.50 -11.82
N ASP A 146 -1.14 -0.40 -12.43
CA ASP A 146 0.15 -0.53 -11.72
C ASP A 146 0.77 0.83 -11.35
N MET A 147 0.22 1.48 -10.32
CA MET A 147 0.54 2.85 -9.87
C MET A 147 1.16 2.91 -8.47
N TYR A 148 1.70 1.80 -7.97
CA TYR A 148 2.19 1.63 -6.59
C TYR A 148 3.49 2.38 -6.28
#